data_AF-A0A522WJR9-F1
#
_entry.id   AF-A0A522WJR9-F1
#
_cell.length_a   1.000
_cell.length_b   1.000
_cell.length_c   1.000
_cell.angle_alpha   90.00
_cell.angle_beta   90.00
_cell.angle_gamma   90.00
#
_symmetry.space_group_name_H-M   'P 1'
#
loop_
_entity.id
_entity.type
_entity.pdbx_description
1 polymer ?
#
loop_
_entity_poly.entity_id
_entity_poly.type
_entity_poly.pdbx_seq_one_letter_code
_entity_poly.pdbx_strand_id
1 'polypeptide(L)'
;MFKYIKKNLHLKILSLVIGIITVGVLLSIFIELKNRETELLEEKIRASRFLAQPVLQAIYQDMLAERADMARHLVKALTDLKGTEIKIIRSNGTEEAFKDFKTIKNVKKTHGAVRKEWADGHPDEPINVAIGTNTAEFKKAFEGFSKNWGMGSVYYVEKSGPAKTAVLTYLHPIEKKAKCASCHAEEGARGILMVRTPLTEMYSELAITRNQWMLSGAIAILIGSALLSLLISSTVTGPIKKNVAVIKKITEGKRGYHARVQVRSEDEIGYMATAFNNMLDALQKRDDDNKRLFEMVARSKEEWVDTFDAIGDLISILDRDFNVLKVNRALANKLGQSPEHLIGRRCCNLFFNKDAPIEACPHAATLSSNTITTAEVNDFVFEGT
;
A
#
# COMPACT_ATOMS: atom_id res chain seq x y z
N MET A 1 -7.64 1.44 15.25
CA MET A 1 -7.27 0.54 14.12
C MET A 1 -5.75 0.44 13.90
N PHE A 2 -5.02 1.54 13.67
CA PHE A 2 -3.55 1.54 13.44
C PHE A 2 -2.69 0.83 14.50
N LYS A 3 -3.04 0.95 15.79
CA LYS A 3 -2.32 0.30 16.91
C LYS A 3 -2.44 -1.24 16.87
N TYR A 4 -3.52 -1.78 16.30
CA TYR A 4 -3.79 -3.21 16.21
C TYR A 4 -3.06 -3.84 15.02
N ILE A 5 -3.04 -3.14 13.87
CA ILE A 5 -2.24 -3.52 12.70
C ILE A 5 -0.76 -3.59 13.09
N LYS A 6 -0.27 -2.65 13.92
CA LYS A 6 1.14 -2.66 14.38
C LYS A 6 1.56 -3.89 15.19
N LYS A 7 0.64 -4.67 15.76
CA LYS A 7 0.97 -5.85 16.60
C LYS A 7 0.99 -7.17 15.82
N ASN A 8 0.27 -7.29 14.71
CA ASN A 8 0.16 -8.54 13.95
C ASN A 8 0.91 -8.45 12.61
N LEU A 9 1.97 -9.24 12.44
CA LEU A 9 2.74 -9.30 11.20
C LEU A 9 1.85 -9.61 9.98
N HIS A 10 0.90 -10.54 10.12
CA HIS A 10 -0.08 -10.89 9.08
C HIS A 10 -0.87 -9.65 8.60
N LEU A 11 -1.47 -8.90 9.54
CA LEU A 11 -2.26 -7.72 9.21
C LEU A 11 -1.40 -6.59 8.61
N LYS A 12 -0.14 -6.44 9.02
CA LYS A 12 0.78 -5.45 8.42
C LYS A 12 0.99 -5.74 6.94
N ILE A 13 1.44 -6.96 6.61
CA ILE A 13 1.73 -7.37 5.24
C ILE A 13 0.46 -7.27 4.40
N LEU A 14 -0.65 -7.83 4.89
CA LEU A 14 -1.93 -7.82 4.18
C LEU A 14 -2.42 -6.40 3.89
N SER A 15 -2.38 -5.49 4.87
CA SER A 15 -2.82 -4.10 4.69
C SER A 15 -1.95 -3.31 3.72
N LEU A 16 -0.63 -3.53 3.73
CA LEU A 16 0.31 -2.88 2.80
C LEU A 16 0.02 -3.29 1.36
N VAL A 17 -0.07 -4.60 1.12
CA VAL A 17 -0.26 -5.15 -0.24
C VAL A 17 -1.65 -4.80 -0.79
N ILE A 18 -2.71 -4.97 0.01
CA ILE A 18 -4.06 -4.56 -0.40
C ILE A 18 -4.13 -3.07 -0.68
N GLY A 19 -3.44 -2.23 0.11
CA GLY A 19 -3.39 -0.79 -0.12
C GLY A 19 -2.81 -0.45 -1.50
N ILE A 20 -1.68 -1.07 -1.87
CA ILE A 20 -1.05 -0.88 -3.19
C ILE A 20 -1.97 -1.37 -4.31
N ILE A 21 -2.56 -2.56 -4.17
CA ILE A 21 -3.48 -3.13 -5.16
C ILE A 21 -4.71 -2.21 -5.34
N THR A 22 -5.27 -1.69 -4.26
CA THR A 22 -6.45 -0.81 -4.31
C THR A 22 -6.15 0.47 -5.08
N VAL A 23 -5.00 1.10 -4.84
CA VAL A 23 -4.57 2.29 -5.59
C VAL A 23 -4.40 1.95 -7.08
N GLY A 24 -3.79 0.82 -7.40
CA GLY A 24 -3.63 0.36 -8.79
C GLY A 24 -4.97 0.14 -9.51
N VAL A 25 -5.92 -0.52 -8.86
CA VAL A 25 -7.27 -0.76 -9.40
C VAL A 25 -8.01 0.55 -9.62
N LEU A 26 -7.99 1.48 -8.66
CA LEU A 26 -8.63 2.79 -8.80
C LEU A 26 -8.02 3.61 -9.94
N LEU A 27 -6.69 3.59 -10.08
CA LEU A 27 -6.00 4.29 -11.17
C LEU A 27 -6.37 3.68 -12.53
N SER A 28 -6.41 2.35 -12.64
CA SER A 28 -6.82 1.65 -13.87
C SER A 28 -8.26 1.98 -14.26
N ILE A 29 -9.20 1.95 -13.30
CA ILE A 29 -10.59 2.35 -13.55
C ILE A 29 -10.68 3.81 -14.00
N PHE A 30 -9.91 4.71 -13.38
CA PHE A 30 -9.90 6.12 -13.78
C PHE A 30 -9.41 6.32 -15.22
N ILE A 31 -8.33 5.63 -15.60
CA ILE A 31 -7.79 5.67 -16.98
C ILE A 31 -8.82 5.13 -17.96
N GLU A 32 -9.43 3.98 -17.67
CA GLU A 32 -10.42 3.34 -18.55
C GLU A 32 -11.65 4.22 -18.75
N LEU A 33 -12.18 4.82 -17.67
CA LEU A 33 -13.34 5.71 -17.76
C LEU A 33 -13.03 6.97 -18.58
N LYS A 34 -11.82 7.52 -18.43
CA LYS A 34 -11.38 8.66 -19.21
C LYS A 34 -11.24 8.31 -20.69
N ASN A 35 -10.65 7.15 -21.00
CA ASN A 35 -10.55 6.66 -22.37
C ASN A 35 -11.93 6.46 -22.99
N ARG A 36 -12.85 5.82 -22.25
CA ARG A 36 -14.21 5.58 -22.71
C ARG A 36 -15.01 6.87 -22.93
N GLU A 37 -14.84 7.87 -22.07
CA GLU A 37 -15.43 9.19 -22.27
C GLU A 37 -14.92 9.84 -23.56
N THR A 38 -13.61 9.79 -23.82
CA THR A 38 -13.02 10.35 -25.04
C THR A 38 -13.50 9.62 -26.30
N GLU A 39 -13.56 8.29 -26.29
CA GLU A 39 -14.04 7.48 -27.41
C GLU A 39 -15.50 7.78 -27.77
N LEU A 40 -16.38 7.81 -26.75
CA LEU A 40 -17.80 8.10 -26.96
C LEU A 40 -18.00 9.53 -27.46
N LEU A 41 -17.24 10.50 -26.95
CA LEU A 41 -17.31 11.88 -27.43
C LEU A 41 -16.88 11.97 -28.90
N GLU A 42 -15.78 11.30 -29.28
CA GLU A 42 -15.33 11.23 -30.68
C GLU A 42 -16.36 10.56 -31.59
N GLU A 43 -17.04 9.52 -31.11
CA GLU A 43 -18.14 8.87 -31.83
C GLU A 43 -19.27 9.87 -32.11
N LYS A 44 -19.70 10.64 -31.10
CA LYS A 44 -20.75 11.67 -31.27
C LYS A 44 -20.33 12.80 -32.21
N ILE A 45 -19.05 13.22 -32.17
CA ILE A 45 -18.49 14.21 -33.10
C ILE A 45 -18.52 13.66 -34.54
N ARG A 46 -18.10 12.40 -34.73
CA ARG A 46 -18.09 11.73 -36.03
C ARG A 46 -19.49 11.60 -36.59
N ALA A 47 -20.45 11.19 -35.76
CA ALA A 47 -21.86 11.14 -36.14
C ALA A 47 -22.39 12.52 -36.57
N SER A 48 -22.09 13.57 -35.80
CA SER A 48 -22.49 14.95 -36.14
C SER A 48 -21.90 15.42 -37.47
N ARG A 49 -20.65 15.05 -37.78
CA ARG A 49 -20.01 15.33 -39.08
C ARG A 49 -20.69 14.58 -40.23
N PHE A 50 -20.98 13.29 -40.04
CA PHE A 50 -21.67 12.49 -41.05
C PHE A 50 -23.11 12.94 -41.29
N LEU A 51 -23.77 13.53 -40.29
CA LEU A 51 -25.06 14.20 -40.47
C LEU A 51 -24.90 15.53 -41.20
N ALA A 52 -23.91 16.34 -40.84
CA ALA A 52 -23.75 17.69 -41.40
C ALA A 52 -23.40 17.69 -42.90
N GLN A 53 -22.53 16.79 -43.36
CA GLN A 53 -22.02 16.82 -44.75
C GLN A 53 -23.11 16.61 -45.81
N PRO A 54 -23.96 15.56 -45.76
CA PRO A 54 -25.03 15.37 -46.73
C PRO A 54 -26.07 16.49 -46.69
N VAL A 55 -26.40 16.97 -45.49
CA VAL A 55 -27.36 18.06 -45.28
C VAL A 55 -26.86 19.35 -45.94
N LEU A 56 -25.60 19.69 -45.70
CA LEU A 56 -24.96 20.84 -46.33
C LEU A 56 -24.93 20.72 -47.86
N GLN A 57 -24.62 19.53 -48.38
CA GLN A 57 -24.57 19.28 -49.82
C GLN A 57 -25.96 19.43 -50.46
N ALA A 58 -27.02 18.92 -49.81
CA ALA A 58 -28.39 19.09 -50.27
C ALA A 58 -28.82 20.57 -50.22
N ILE A 59 -28.50 21.30 -49.14
CA ILE A 59 -28.72 22.75 -49.06
C ILE A 59 -28.01 23.47 -50.21
N TYR A 60 -26.75 23.15 -50.51
CA TYR A 60 -26.07 23.75 -51.66
C TYR A 60 -26.77 23.45 -52.97
N GLN A 61 -27.20 22.21 -53.21
CA GLN A 61 -27.90 21.84 -54.44
C GLN A 61 -29.19 22.64 -54.62
N ASP A 62 -30.00 22.75 -53.57
CA ASP A 62 -31.26 23.49 -53.60
C ASP A 62 -31.05 24.99 -53.74
N MET A 63 -30.12 25.58 -52.97
CA MET A 63 -29.84 27.01 -53.03
C MET A 63 -29.21 27.44 -54.37
N LEU A 64 -28.34 26.61 -54.96
CA LEU A 64 -27.74 26.89 -56.29
C LEU A 64 -28.73 26.69 -57.44
N ALA A 65 -29.81 25.93 -57.21
CA ALA A 65 -30.93 25.75 -58.12
C ALA A 65 -32.07 26.76 -57.86
N GLU A 66 -31.87 27.73 -56.97
CA GLU A 66 -32.86 28.75 -56.59
C GLU A 66 -34.15 28.19 -55.95
N ARG A 67 -34.05 27.02 -55.31
CA ARG A 67 -35.14 26.33 -54.60
C ARG A 67 -35.01 26.50 -53.09
N ALA A 68 -35.08 27.74 -52.61
CA ALA A 68 -34.93 28.06 -51.19
C ALA A 68 -36.03 27.45 -50.30
N ASP A 69 -37.22 27.22 -50.88
CA ASP A 69 -38.34 26.50 -50.28
C ASP A 69 -37.99 25.03 -49.97
N MET A 70 -37.31 24.34 -50.89
CA MET A 70 -36.86 22.95 -50.68
C MET A 70 -35.81 22.85 -49.58
N ALA A 71 -34.84 23.78 -49.56
CA ALA A 71 -33.84 23.85 -48.49
C ALA A 71 -34.50 24.08 -47.12
N ARG A 72 -35.53 24.94 -47.05
CA ARG A 72 -36.34 25.15 -45.82
C ARG A 72 -37.05 23.86 -45.40
N HIS A 73 -37.71 23.17 -46.32
CA HIS A 73 -38.41 21.92 -46.03
C HIS A 73 -37.46 20.83 -45.54
N LEU A 74 -36.27 20.72 -46.14
CA LEU A 74 -35.23 19.80 -45.70
C LEU A 74 -34.79 20.10 -44.26
N VAL A 75 -34.45 21.35 -43.95
CA VAL A 75 -34.01 21.74 -42.60
C VAL A 75 -35.11 21.43 -41.58
N LYS A 76 -36.36 21.80 -41.88
CA LYS A 76 -37.51 21.51 -41.01
C LYS A 76 -37.67 20.00 -40.76
N ALA A 77 -37.62 19.19 -41.80
CA ALA A 77 -37.74 17.73 -41.69
C ALA A 77 -36.63 17.10 -40.84
N LEU A 78 -35.42 17.67 -40.88
CA LEU A 78 -34.29 17.22 -40.08
C LEU A 78 -34.36 17.69 -38.62
N THR A 79 -34.89 18.89 -38.36
CA THR A 79 -35.11 19.40 -36.99
C THR A 79 -36.16 18.59 -36.24
N ASP A 80 -37.12 17.97 -36.93
CA ASP A 80 -38.18 17.14 -36.34
C ASP A 80 -37.69 15.72 -35.95
N LEU A 81 -36.45 15.35 -36.29
CA LEU A 81 -35.86 14.07 -35.87
C LEU A 81 -35.50 14.10 -34.38
N LYS A 82 -36.04 13.13 -33.61
CA LYS A 82 -35.78 13.03 -32.17
C LYS A 82 -34.28 12.87 -31.89
N GLY A 83 -33.72 13.81 -31.13
CA GLY A 83 -32.41 13.70 -30.50
C GLY A 83 -31.37 14.73 -30.94
N THR A 84 -31.42 15.23 -32.19
CA THR A 84 -30.40 16.17 -32.70
C THR A 84 -31.07 17.41 -33.29
N GLU A 85 -30.74 18.60 -32.78
CA GLU A 85 -31.24 19.85 -33.34
C GLU A 85 -30.32 20.32 -34.49
N ILE A 86 -30.86 20.46 -35.69
CA ILE A 86 -30.17 21.08 -36.82
C ILE A 86 -30.75 22.47 -37.08
N LYS A 87 -29.87 23.47 -37.13
CA LYS A 87 -30.21 24.88 -37.36
C LYS A 87 -29.22 25.51 -38.33
N ILE A 88 -29.66 26.53 -39.06
CA ILE A 88 -28.77 27.34 -39.89
C ILE A 88 -28.72 28.74 -39.28
N ILE A 89 -27.56 29.11 -38.76
CA ILE A 89 -27.34 30.44 -38.20
C ILE A 89 -26.90 31.37 -39.32
N ARG A 90 -27.49 32.56 -39.42
CA ARG A 90 -27.12 33.56 -40.41
C ARG A 90 -25.70 34.09 -40.17
N SER A 91 -25.15 34.80 -41.15
CA SER A 91 -23.85 35.47 -41.07
C SER A 91 -23.77 36.57 -39.99
N ASN A 92 -24.89 36.94 -39.34
CA ASN A 92 -24.89 37.81 -38.15
C ASN A 92 -24.67 37.07 -36.83
N GLY A 93 -24.58 35.73 -36.86
CA GLY A 93 -24.28 34.90 -35.70
C GLY A 93 -25.39 34.79 -34.66
N THR A 94 -26.57 35.38 -34.87
CA THR A 94 -27.63 35.41 -33.84
C THR A 94 -28.93 34.77 -34.33
N GLU A 95 -29.31 35.05 -35.57
CA GLU A 95 -30.62 34.70 -36.11
C GLU A 95 -30.59 33.40 -36.90
N GLU A 96 -31.69 32.66 -36.90
CA GLU A 96 -31.85 31.43 -37.67
C GLU A 96 -32.36 31.74 -39.10
N ALA A 97 -31.80 31.07 -40.11
CA ALA A 97 -32.31 31.14 -41.46
C ALA A 97 -33.68 30.43 -41.56
N PHE A 98 -34.50 30.82 -42.54
CA PHE A 98 -35.83 30.25 -42.80
C PHE A 98 -36.88 30.43 -41.69
N LYS A 99 -36.63 31.29 -40.70
CA LYS A 99 -37.58 31.63 -39.60
C LYS A 99 -38.31 32.96 -39.77
N ASP A 100 -37.86 33.82 -40.68
CA ASP A 100 -38.48 35.11 -40.97
C ASP A 100 -38.30 35.53 -42.44
N PHE A 101 -38.99 36.58 -42.88
CA PHE A 101 -38.92 37.08 -44.25
C PHE A 101 -37.71 37.99 -44.56
N LYS A 102 -36.75 38.20 -43.66
CA LYS A 102 -35.64 39.17 -43.87
C LYS A 102 -34.83 38.85 -45.13
N THR A 103 -34.46 37.57 -45.33
CA THR A 103 -33.70 37.15 -46.50
C THR A 103 -34.49 37.38 -47.79
N ILE A 104 -35.75 36.97 -47.84
CA ILE A 104 -36.62 37.13 -49.03
C ILE A 104 -36.84 38.62 -49.35
N LYS A 105 -37.08 39.45 -48.33
CA LYS A 105 -37.22 40.91 -48.47
C LYS A 105 -35.92 41.54 -49.01
N ASN A 106 -34.76 41.07 -48.55
CA ASN A 106 -33.46 41.53 -49.05
C ASN A 106 -33.24 41.12 -50.51
N VAL A 107 -33.56 39.88 -50.91
CA VAL A 107 -33.45 39.45 -52.32
C VAL A 107 -34.38 40.28 -53.19
N LYS A 108 -35.62 40.52 -52.76
CA LYS A 108 -36.60 41.34 -53.47
C LYS A 108 -36.10 42.77 -53.69
N LYS A 109 -35.44 43.34 -52.68
CA LYS A 109 -34.86 44.69 -52.74
C LYS A 109 -33.67 44.77 -53.70
N THR A 110 -32.80 43.76 -53.72
CA THR A 110 -31.55 43.79 -54.50
C THR A 110 -31.72 43.30 -55.94
N HIS A 111 -32.58 42.31 -56.18
CA HIS A 111 -32.71 41.61 -57.47
C HIS A 111 -34.12 41.68 -58.08
N GLY A 112 -35.08 42.36 -57.44
CA GLY A 112 -36.42 42.58 -57.99
C GLY A 112 -37.43 41.48 -57.61
N ALA A 113 -37.98 40.76 -58.58
CA ALA A 113 -39.03 39.78 -58.31
C ALA A 113 -38.48 38.52 -57.59
N VAL A 114 -39.19 38.05 -56.56
CA VAL A 114 -38.91 36.78 -55.88
C VAL A 114 -39.95 35.74 -56.28
N ARG A 115 -39.56 34.47 -56.31
CA ARG A 115 -40.47 33.36 -56.62
C ARG A 115 -41.58 33.26 -55.58
N LYS A 116 -42.81 32.97 -56.02
CA LYS A 116 -43.98 32.88 -55.12
C LYS A 116 -43.81 31.73 -54.12
N GLU A 117 -43.24 30.61 -54.58
CA GLU A 117 -42.99 29.42 -53.77
C GLU A 117 -42.14 29.69 -52.52
N TRP A 118 -41.25 30.69 -52.55
CA TRP A 118 -40.40 31.00 -51.40
C TRP A 118 -41.16 31.60 -50.22
N ALA A 119 -42.24 32.34 -50.51
CA ALA A 119 -43.06 32.98 -49.49
C ALA A 119 -44.18 32.07 -48.99
N ASP A 120 -44.56 31.05 -49.76
CA ASP A 120 -45.63 30.13 -49.40
C ASP A 120 -45.24 29.27 -48.20
N GLY A 121 -46.12 29.24 -47.18
CA GLY A 121 -45.89 28.54 -45.92
C GLY A 121 -44.61 28.94 -45.17
N HIS A 122 -44.02 30.11 -45.46
CA HIS A 122 -42.82 30.60 -44.79
C HIS A 122 -43.18 31.23 -43.44
N PRO A 123 -42.52 30.85 -42.33
CA PRO A 123 -42.76 31.45 -41.01
C PRO A 123 -42.31 32.92 -40.96
N ASP A 124 -42.95 33.72 -40.11
CA ASP A 124 -42.57 35.10 -39.78
C ASP A 124 -42.44 35.24 -38.25
N GLU A 125 -41.38 34.66 -37.69
CA GLU A 125 -41.12 34.77 -36.25
C GLU A 125 -40.60 36.18 -35.93
N PRO A 126 -41.31 36.99 -35.13
CA PRO A 126 -40.91 38.37 -34.84
C PRO A 126 -39.65 38.45 -33.95
N ILE A 127 -39.40 37.39 -33.17
CA ILE A 127 -38.20 37.24 -32.33
C ILE A 127 -37.45 36.00 -32.81
N ASN A 128 -36.50 36.20 -33.72
CA ASN A 128 -35.69 35.13 -34.32
C ASN A 128 -34.29 35.12 -33.69
N VAL A 129 -34.15 34.50 -32.52
CA VAL A 129 -32.86 34.28 -31.85
C VAL A 129 -32.66 32.79 -31.70
N ALA A 130 -31.64 32.24 -32.36
CA ALA A 130 -31.39 30.81 -32.35
C ALA A 130 -30.87 30.34 -30.99
N ILE A 131 -31.51 29.31 -30.41
CA ILE A 131 -31.05 28.71 -29.15
C ILE A 131 -29.65 28.15 -29.33
N GLY A 132 -28.71 28.58 -28.48
CA GLY A 132 -27.30 28.19 -28.53
C GLY A 132 -26.36 29.29 -29.02
N THR A 133 -26.85 30.36 -29.65
CA THR A 133 -25.99 31.46 -30.16
C THR A 133 -25.53 32.44 -29.08
N ASN A 134 -26.21 32.44 -27.92
CA ASN A 134 -25.90 33.35 -26.82
C ASN A 134 -24.77 32.86 -25.89
N THR A 135 -24.23 31.65 -26.10
CA THR A 135 -23.20 31.06 -25.24
C THR A 135 -21.82 31.65 -25.53
N ALA A 136 -20.93 31.62 -24.54
CA ALA A 136 -19.57 32.17 -24.68
C ALA A 136 -18.76 31.35 -25.68
N GLU A 137 -18.97 30.03 -25.68
CA GLU A 137 -18.35 29.06 -26.57
C GLU A 137 -18.77 29.31 -28.02
N PHE A 138 -20.08 29.54 -28.27
CA PHE A 138 -20.55 29.89 -29.60
C PHE A 138 -19.95 31.21 -30.09
N LYS A 139 -19.99 32.26 -29.28
CA LYS A 139 -19.45 33.58 -29.67
C LYS A 139 -17.98 33.50 -30.04
N LYS A 140 -17.18 32.78 -29.25
CA LYS A 140 -15.76 32.53 -29.53
C LYS A 140 -15.56 31.75 -30.85
N ALA A 141 -16.36 30.70 -31.08
CA ALA A 141 -16.29 29.93 -32.32
C ALA A 141 -16.70 30.77 -33.54
N PHE A 142 -17.76 31.57 -33.40
CA PHE A 142 -18.28 32.47 -34.43
C PHE A 142 -17.27 33.56 -34.79
N GLU A 143 -16.61 34.17 -33.81
CA GLU A 143 -15.53 35.14 -34.03
C GLU A 143 -14.41 34.53 -34.89
N GLY A 144 -14.05 33.26 -34.65
CA GLY A 144 -13.11 32.51 -35.46
C GLY A 144 -13.56 32.41 -36.92
N PHE A 145 -14.80 31.97 -37.14
CA PHE A 145 -15.39 31.88 -38.48
C PHE A 145 -15.46 33.23 -39.20
N SER A 146 -15.83 34.29 -38.49
CA SER A 146 -15.94 35.63 -39.07
C SER A 146 -14.60 36.14 -39.63
N LYS A 147 -13.48 35.66 -39.07
CA LYS A 147 -12.12 35.95 -39.54
C LYS A 147 -11.66 35.04 -40.67
N ASN A 148 -12.00 33.75 -40.62
CA ASN A 148 -11.65 32.78 -41.65
C ASN A 148 -12.75 31.73 -41.85
N TRP A 149 -13.61 31.96 -42.84
CA TRP A 149 -14.71 31.05 -43.16
C TRP A 149 -14.26 29.71 -43.76
N GLY A 150 -13.01 29.58 -44.21
CA GLY A 150 -12.44 28.34 -44.74
C GLY A 150 -11.71 27.47 -43.70
N MET A 151 -11.79 27.81 -42.40
CA MET A 151 -11.06 27.07 -41.34
C MET A 151 -11.63 25.67 -41.02
N GLY A 152 -12.67 25.25 -41.74
CA GLY A 152 -13.34 23.97 -41.54
C GLY A 152 -14.27 23.96 -40.32
N SER A 153 -14.79 22.78 -39.96
CA SER A 153 -15.74 22.65 -38.86
C SER A 153 -15.10 22.74 -37.49
N VAL A 154 -15.81 23.31 -36.52
CA VAL A 154 -15.43 23.32 -35.10
C VAL A 154 -16.50 22.65 -34.25
N TYR A 155 -16.10 22.16 -33.08
CA TYR A 155 -17.01 21.57 -32.12
C TYR A 155 -16.64 21.98 -30.70
N TYR A 156 -17.61 21.99 -29.80
CA TYR A 156 -17.41 22.18 -28.38
C TYR A 156 -18.57 21.55 -27.59
N VAL A 157 -18.33 21.31 -26.31
CA VAL A 157 -19.36 20.85 -25.37
C VAL A 157 -19.75 22.03 -24.48
N GLU A 158 -21.04 22.35 -24.44
CA GLU A 158 -21.61 23.41 -23.61
C GLU A 158 -22.68 22.85 -22.68
N LYS A 159 -23.02 23.60 -21.62
CA LYS A 159 -24.19 23.30 -20.79
C LYS A 159 -25.34 24.18 -21.23
N SER A 160 -26.42 23.57 -21.72
CA SER A 160 -27.56 24.30 -22.29
C SER A 160 -28.85 24.08 -21.49
N GLY A 161 -29.70 25.12 -21.46
CA GLY A 161 -31.04 25.08 -20.85
C GLY A 161 -31.07 25.17 -19.32
N PRO A 162 -32.27 25.19 -18.72
CA PRO A 162 -32.45 25.36 -17.27
C PRO A 162 -31.81 24.22 -16.45
N ALA A 163 -31.82 23.01 -16.99
CA ALA A 163 -31.24 21.82 -16.38
C ALA A 163 -29.71 21.71 -16.57
N LYS A 164 -29.07 22.66 -17.27
CA LYS A 164 -27.62 22.68 -17.56
C LYS A 164 -27.11 21.35 -18.12
N THR A 165 -27.85 20.74 -19.04
CA THR A 165 -27.48 19.47 -19.65
C THR A 165 -26.31 19.70 -20.60
N ALA A 166 -25.36 18.76 -20.61
CA ALA A 166 -24.23 18.82 -21.53
C ALA A 166 -24.74 18.53 -22.96
N VAL A 167 -24.38 19.41 -23.89
CA VAL A 167 -24.76 19.35 -25.30
C VAL A 167 -23.49 19.51 -26.13
N LEU A 168 -23.28 18.60 -27.08
CA LEU A 168 -22.25 18.73 -28.11
C LEU A 168 -22.80 19.63 -29.22
N THR A 169 -22.11 20.73 -29.48
CA THR A 169 -22.43 21.64 -30.58
C THR A 169 -21.35 21.53 -31.64
N TYR A 170 -21.75 21.08 -32.83
CA TYR A 170 -20.92 20.99 -34.03
C TYR A 170 -21.32 22.10 -35.01
N LEU A 171 -20.34 22.88 -35.45
CA LEU A 171 -20.53 24.03 -36.34
C LEU A 171 -19.77 23.79 -37.64
N HIS A 172 -20.47 23.96 -38.76
CA HIS A 172 -19.88 23.89 -40.08
C HIS A 172 -20.22 25.14 -40.90
N PRO A 173 -19.22 25.88 -41.42
CA PRO A 173 -19.48 27.10 -42.17
C PRO A 173 -20.14 26.80 -43.53
N ILE A 174 -21.12 27.61 -43.92
CA ILE A 174 -21.75 27.56 -45.25
C ILE A 174 -21.01 28.54 -46.16
N GLU A 175 -19.94 28.06 -46.77
CA GLU A 175 -19.09 28.82 -47.67
C GLU A 175 -19.86 29.46 -48.85
N LYS A 176 -19.41 30.65 -49.26
CA LYS A 176 -19.94 31.35 -50.43
C LYS A 176 -19.49 30.63 -51.71
N LYS A 177 -20.43 30.17 -52.52
CA LYS A 177 -20.17 29.66 -53.90
C LYS A 177 -20.44 30.77 -54.93
N ALA A 178 -19.88 30.63 -56.14
CA ALA A 178 -19.97 31.66 -57.19
C ALA A 178 -21.40 32.09 -57.51
N LYS A 179 -22.35 31.14 -57.67
CA LYS A 179 -23.76 31.45 -57.93
C LYS A 179 -24.50 32.07 -56.74
N CYS A 180 -23.97 32.04 -55.53
CA CYS A 180 -24.68 32.62 -54.37
C CYS A 180 -24.83 34.15 -54.47
N ALA A 181 -24.04 34.82 -55.32
CA ALA A 181 -24.14 36.27 -55.54
C ALA A 181 -25.39 36.68 -56.35
N SER A 182 -26.10 35.74 -56.99
CA SER A 182 -27.32 36.04 -57.73
C SER A 182 -28.52 36.39 -56.85
N CYS A 183 -28.48 35.99 -55.57
CA CYS A 183 -29.59 36.17 -54.62
C CYS A 183 -29.15 36.70 -53.25
N HIS A 184 -27.88 36.53 -52.86
CA HIS A 184 -27.37 36.99 -51.56
C HIS A 184 -26.27 38.04 -51.75
N ALA A 185 -26.29 39.10 -50.92
CA ALA A 185 -25.31 40.19 -50.92
C ALA A 185 -23.84 39.71 -50.87
N GLU A 186 -22.89 40.53 -51.29
CA GLU A 186 -21.52 40.08 -51.58
C GLU A 186 -20.67 39.68 -50.36
N GLU A 187 -21.00 40.12 -49.15
CA GLU A 187 -20.14 39.91 -47.98
C GLU A 187 -20.31 38.55 -47.29
N GLY A 188 -19.18 37.86 -47.07
CA GLY A 188 -19.04 36.72 -46.15
C GLY A 188 -19.70 35.38 -46.56
N ALA A 189 -19.37 34.34 -45.80
CA ALA A 189 -20.07 33.05 -45.88
C ALA A 189 -21.55 33.22 -45.53
N ARG A 190 -22.39 32.29 -45.99
CA ARG A 190 -23.86 32.41 -45.96
C ARG A 190 -24.46 32.11 -44.59
N GLY A 191 -23.68 31.51 -43.71
CA GLY A 191 -24.09 31.16 -42.36
C GLY A 191 -23.28 30.01 -41.80
N ILE A 192 -23.80 29.40 -40.74
CA ILE A 192 -23.23 28.23 -40.09
C ILE A 192 -24.33 27.19 -39.95
N LEU A 193 -24.08 25.98 -40.46
CA LEU A 193 -24.86 24.81 -40.12
C LEU A 193 -24.46 24.40 -38.69
N MET A 194 -25.41 24.50 -37.77
CA MET A 194 -25.26 24.13 -36.37
C MET A 194 -26.01 22.82 -36.12
N VAL A 195 -25.30 21.83 -35.58
CA VAL A 195 -25.83 20.54 -35.16
C VAL A 195 -25.62 20.41 -33.66
N ARG A 196 -26.69 20.29 -32.88
CA ARG A 196 -26.64 20.20 -31.41
C ARG A 196 -27.17 18.84 -30.97
N THR A 197 -26.35 18.09 -30.24
CA THR A 197 -26.64 16.73 -29.79
C THR A 197 -26.54 16.66 -28.25
N PRO A 198 -27.63 16.38 -27.52
CA PRO A 198 -27.58 16.15 -26.08
C PRO A 198 -26.67 14.98 -25.73
N LEU A 199 -25.82 15.15 -24.71
CA LEU A 199 -24.92 14.11 -24.22
C LEU A 199 -25.49 13.38 -22.99
N THR A 200 -26.77 13.56 -22.67
CA THR A 200 -27.41 12.96 -21.49
C THR A 200 -27.35 11.43 -21.50
N GLU A 201 -27.60 10.82 -22.66
CA GLU A 201 -27.52 9.37 -22.84
C GLU A 201 -26.07 8.89 -22.67
N MET A 202 -25.11 9.55 -23.34
CA MET A 202 -23.68 9.26 -23.21
C MET A 202 -23.20 9.29 -21.76
N TYR A 203 -23.54 10.35 -21.02
CA TYR A 203 -23.15 10.46 -19.61
C TYR A 203 -23.87 9.45 -18.70
N SER A 204 -25.10 9.06 -19.04
CA SER A 204 -25.81 8.00 -18.32
C SER A 204 -25.15 6.63 -18.53
N GLU A 205 -24.72 6.32 -19.76
CA GLU A 205 -23.96 5.11 -20.08
C GLU A 205 -22.61 5.08 -19.35
N LEU A 206 -21.89 6.21 -19.31
CA LEU A 206 -20.66 6.36 -18.54
C LEU A 206 -20.89 6.14 -17.04
N ALA A 207 -21.99 6.64 -16.48
CA ALA A 207 -22.32 6.45 -15.07
C ALA A 207 -22.62 4.98 -14.73
N ILE A 208 -23.36 4.27 -15.60
CA ILE A 208 -23.63 2.84 -15.46
C ILE A 208 -22.31 2.06 -15.53
N THR A 209 -21.51 2.34 -16.55
CA THR A 209 -20.20 1.71 -16.77
C THR A 209 -19.28 1.93 -15.56
N ARG A 210 -19.18 3.16 -15.05
CA ARG A 210 -18.45 3.49 -13.82
C ARG A 210 -18.90 2.62 -12.65
N ASN A 211 -20.21 2.53 -12.40
CA ASN A 211 -20.72 1.76 -11.26
C ASN A 211 -20.41 0.26 -11.41
N GLN A 212 -20.51 -0.30 -12.62
CA GLN A 212 -20.13 -1.68 -12.91
C GLN A 212 -18.64 -1.92 -12.68
N TRP A 213 -17.75 -1.05 -13.18
CA TRP A 213 -16.30 -1.14 -12.94
C TRP A 213 -15.94 -1.02 -11.45
N MET A 214 -16.60 -0.11 -10.73
CA MET A 214 -16.42 0.02 -9.28
C MET A 214 -16.84 -1.24 -8.52
N LEU A 215 -17.96 -1.85 -8.89
CA LEU A 215 -18.44 -3.10 -8.30
C LEU A 215 -17.48 -4.26 -8.61
N SER A 216 -17.09 -4.44 -9.88
CA SER A 216 -16.14 -5.46 -10.30
C SER A 216 -14.79 -5.31 -9.60
N GLY A 217 -14.29 -4.07 -9.48
CA GLY A 217 -13.06 -3.77 -8.74
C GLY A 217 -13.15 -4.11 -7.26
N ALA A 218 -14.27 -3.80 -6.60
CA ALA A 218 -14.50 -4.15 -5.19
C ALA A 218 -14.53 -5.67 -4.98
N ILE A 219 -15.21 -6.41 -5.85
CA ILE A 219 -15.25 -7.88 -5.81
C ILE A 219 -13.84 -8.47 -6.03
N ALA A 220 -13.10 -7.96 -7.00
CA ALA A 220 -11.73 -8.41 -7.29
C ALA A 220 -10.78 -8.19 -6.10
N ILE A 221 -10.86 -7.02 -5.45
CA ILE A 221 -10.07 -6.72 -4.24
C ILE A 221 -10.48 -7.64 -3.09
N LEU A 222 -11.77 -7.90 -2.90
CA LEU A 222 -12.26 -8.78 -1.84
C LEU A 222 -11.74 -10.21 -2.04
N ILE A 223 -11.93 -10.79 -3.24
CA ILE A 223 -11.45 -12.14 -3.56
C ILE A 223 -9.92 -12.20 -3.45
N GLY A 224 -9.22 -11.22 -4.03
CA GLY A 224 -7.77 -11.12 -3.95
C GLY A 224 -7.25 -11.02 -2.52
N SER A 225 -7.93 -10.27 -1.65
CA SER A 225 -7.58 -10.13 -0.23
C SER A 225 -7.74 -11.44 0.54
N ALA A 226 -8.80 -12.21 0.27
CA ALA A 226 -9.04 -13.50 0.89
C ALA A 226 -7.97 -14.52 0.47
N LEU A 227 -7.69 -14.61 -0.84
CA LEU A 227 -6.65 -15.49 -1.38
C LEU A 227 -5.26 -15.12 -0.83
N LEU A 228 -4.91 -13.83 -0.85
CA LEU A 228 -3.65 -13.34 -0.31
C LEU A 228 -3.51 -13.63 1.18
N SER A 229 -4.59 -13.45 1.95
CA SER A 229 -4.62 -13.76 3.38
C SER A 229 -4.34 -15.25 3.66
N LEU A 230 -4.94 -16.15 2.87
CA LEU A 230 -4.70 -17.58 2.96
C LEU A 230 -3.25 -17.93 2.63
N LEU A 231 -2.70 -17.39 1.54
CA LEU A 231 -1.31 -17.62 1.13
C LEU A 231 -0.30 -17.13 2.18
N ILE A 232 -0.48 -15.90 2.69
CA ILE A 232 0.39 -15.36 3.76
C ILE A 232 0.27 -16.21 5.03
N SER A 233 -0.92 -16.73 5.34
CA SER A 233 -1.15 -17.59 6.49
C SER A 233 -0.43 -18.93 6.36
N SER A 234 -0.53 -19.59 5.21
CA SER A 234 0.09 -20.89 4.97
C SER A 234 1.60 -20.83 4.84
N THR A 235 2.12 -19.81 4.14
CA THR A 235 3.52 -19.79 3.69
C THR A 235 4.43 -19.01 4.63
N VAL A 236 3.95 -17.92 5.24
CA VAL A 236 4.80 -17.03 6.04
C VAL A 236 4.44 -17.08 7.52
N THR A 237 3.23 -16.65 7.87
CA THR A 237 2.89 -16.37 9.26
C THR A 237 2.58 -17.62 10.08
N GLY A 238 2.07 -18.68 9.44
CA GLY A 238 1.84 -19.99 10.07
C GLY A 238 3.14 -20.65 10.55
N PRO A 239 4.14 -20.87 9.68
CA PRO A 239 5.45 -21.39 10.07
C PRO A 239 6.13 -20.57 11.17
N ILE A 240 6.14 -19.24 11.05
CA ILE A 240 6.71 -18.35 12.08
C ILE A 240 6.02 -18.54 13.44
N LYS A 241 4.68 -18.58 13.48
CA LYS A 241 3.94 -18.80 14.74
C LYS A 241 4.27 -20.15 15.39
N LYS A 242 4.42 -21.21 14.59
CA LYS A 242 4.81 -22.53 15.09
C LYS A 242 6.23 -22.51 15.68
N ASN A 243 7.18 -21.88 14.99
CA ASN A 243 8.56 -21.78 15.47
C ASN A 243 8.64 -20.97 16.77
N VAL A 244 7.99 -19.81 16.83
CA VAL A 244 7.90 -18.99 18.06
C VAL A 244 7.30 -19.77 19.23
N ALA A 245 6.27 -20.60 18.98
CA ALA A 245 5.67 -21.42 20.03
C ALA A 245 6.63 -22.51 20.57
N VAL A 246 7.48 -23.09 19.72
CA VAL A 246 8.52 -24.04 20.16
C VAL A 246 9.57 -23.32 20.99
N ILE A 247 10.08 -22.18 20.50
CA ILE A 247 11.09 -21.37 21.20
C ILE A 247 10.58 -20.97 22.60
N LYS A 248 9.34 -20.46 22.69
CA LYS A 248 8.72 -20.07 23.96
C LYS A 248 8.65 -21.22 24.96
N LYS A 249 8.34 -22.45 24.51
CA LYS A 249 8.30 -23.63 25.39
C LYS A 249 9.68 -24.02 25.92
N ILE A 250 10.74 -23.80 25.13
CA ILE A 250 12.12 -24.05 25.55
C ILE A 250 12.55 -22.99 26.58
N THR A 251 12.31 -21.71 26.31
CA THR A 251 12.70 -20.62 27.22
C THR A 251 11.96 -20.64 28.55
N GLU A 252 10.72 -21.16 28.57
CA GLU A 252 9.94 -21.34 29.82
C GLU A 252 10.35 -22.61 30.60
N GLY A 253 11.36 -23.37 30.17
CA GLY A 253 11.79 -24.62 30.80
C GLY A 253 10.80 -25.78 30.66
N LYS A 254 9.70 -25.60 29.91
CA LYS A 254 8.67 -26.63 29.69
C LYS A 254 9.11 -27.73 28.74
N ARG A 255 10.17 -27.48 27.97
CA ARG A 255 10.84 -28.45 27.11
C ARG A 255 12.35 -28.22 27.20
N GLY A 256 13.11 -29.25 27.56
CA GLY A 256 14.56 -29.17 27.58
C GLY A 256 15.17 -28.96 26.19
N TYR A 257 16.49 -28.93 26.12
CA TYR A 257 17.25 -28.68 24.89
C TYR A 257 17.15 -29.77 23.82
N HIS A 258 16.27 -30.77 23.96
CA HIS A 258 16.00 -31.77 22.92
C HIS A 258 14.88 -31.37 21.96
N ALA A 259 14.05 -30.39 22.31
CA ALA A 259 13.05 -29.89 21.39
C ALA A 259 13.74 -29.16 20.23
N ARG A 260 13.33 -29.45 18.99
CA ARG A 260 13.86 -28.81 17.78
C ARG A 260 12.76 -28.06 17.03
N VAL A 261 13.15 -26.96 16.40
CA VAL A 261 12.31 -26.24 15.46
C VAL A 261 12.33 -27.00 14.14
N GLN A 262 11.17 -27.23 13.52
CA GLN A 262 11.10 -27.94 12.24
C GLN A 262 11.54 -27.02 11.10
N VAL A 263 12.52 -27.46 10.31
CA VAL A 263 12.95 -26.79 9.08
C VAL A 263 12.03 -27.26 7.95
N ARG A 264 11.16 -26.39 7.46
CA ARG A 264 10.15 -26.70 6.43
C ARG A 264 10.30 -25.92 5.14
N SER A 265 11.14 -24.89 5.15
CA SER A 265 11.39 -24.01 4.02
C SER A 265 12.89 -23.90 3.81
N GLU A 266 13.30 -23.57 2.59
CA GLU A 266 14.70 -23.30 2.22
C GLU A 266 15.00 -21.80 2.14
N ASP A 267 14.08 -20.96 2.64
CA ASP A 267 14.19 -19.50 2.72
C ASP A 267 14.84 -19.01 4.03
N GLU A 268 14.79 -17.70 4.29
CA GLU A 268 15.31 -17.08 5.51
C GLU A 268 14.64 -17.61 6.79
N ILE A 269 13.38 -18.06 6.72
CA ILE A 269 12.67 -18.69 7.85
C ILE A 269 13.28 -20.07 8.11
N GLY A 270 13.58 -20.83 7.05
CA GLY A 270 14.31 -22.09 7.10
C GLY A 270 15.70 -21.94 7.70
N TYR A 271 16.49 -20.99 7.20
CA TYR A 271 17.82 -20.68 7.70
C TYR A 271 17.80 -20.33 9.19
N MET A 272 16.87 -19.47 9.62
CA MET A 272 16.71 -19.11 11.03
C MET A 272 16.40 -20.34 11.90
N ALA A 273 15.54 -21.25 11.43
CA ALA A 273 15.22 -22.49 12.15
C ALA A 273 16.45 -23.40 12.31
N THR A 274 17.26 -23.55 11.26
CA THR A 274 18.52 -24.31 11.30
C THR A 274 19.53 -23.68 12.25
N ALA A 275 19.75 -22.38 12.15
CA ALA A 275 20.67 -21.66 13.03
C ALA A 275 20.25 -21.77 14.51
N PHE A 276 18.94 -21.73 14.79
CA PHE A 276 18.41 -21.91 16.14
C PHE A 276 18.66 -23.34 16.67
N ASN A 277 18.49 -24.37 15.83
CA ASN A 277 18.78 -25.74 16.23
C ASN A 277 20.27 -25.95 16.53
N ASN A 278 21.18 -25.38 15.72
CA ASN A 278 22.62 -25.43 15.99
C ASN A 278 23.00 -24.77 17.32
N MET A 279 22.35 -23.65 17.66
CA MET A 279 22.52 -23.01 18.98
C MET A 279 22.05 -23.92 20.11
N LEU A 280 20.93 -24.63 19.95
CA LEU A 280 20.46 -25.61 20.94
C LEU A 280 21.43 -26.77 21.11
N ASP A 281 22.03 -27.27 20.03
CA ASP A 281 23.04 -28.34 20.10
C ASP A 281 24.27 -27.86 20.89
N ALA A 282 24.72 -26.63 20.65
CA ALA A 282 25.82 -26.03 21.40
C ALA A 282 25.50 -25.83 22.90
N LEU A 283 24.27 -25.41 23.22
CA LEU A 283 23.81 -25.28 24.61
C LEU A 283 23.72 -26.63 25.31
N GLN A 284 23.17 -27.64 24.64
CA GLN A 284 23.08 -29.00 25.16
C GLN A 284 24.47 -29.56 25.45
N LYS A 285 25.40 -29.41 24.51
CA LYS A 285 26.80 -29.84 24.69
C LYS A 285 27.45 -29.16 25.90
N ARG A 286 27.27 -27.85 26.06
CA ARG A 286 27.79 -27.12 27.23
C ARG A 286 27.17 -27.59 28.55
N ASP A 287 25.88 -27.90 28.57
CA ASP A 287 25.21 -28.43 29.77
C ASP A 287 25.76 -29.80 30.16
N ASP A 288 25.99 -30.67 29.16
CA ASP A 288 26.58 -32.00 29.36
C ASP A 288 28.05 -31.91 29.82
N ASP A 289 28.85 -31.01 29.22
CA ASP A 289 30.23 -30.75 29.63
C ASP A 289 30.28 -30.18 31.06
N ASN A 290 29.38 -29.27 31.42
CA ASN A 290 29.28 -28.74 32.78
C ASN A 290 28.96 -29.84 33.80
N LYS A 291 28.02 -30.75 33.50
CA LYS A 291 27.72 -31.88 34.39
C LYS A 291 28.95 -32.75 34.62
N ARG A 292 29.69 -33.07 33.56
CA ARG A 292 30.94 -33.85 33.66
C ARG A 292 31.99 -33.13 34.51
N LEU A 293 32.16 -31.82 34.34
CA LEU A 293 33.07 -31.04 35.17
C LEU A 293 32.65 -31.05 36.64
N PHE A 294 31.35 -30.91 36.94
CA PHE A 294 30.86 -31.02 38.31
C PHE A 294 31.11 -32.41 38.92
N GLU A 295 30.89 -33.48 38.16
CA GLU A 295 31.19 -34.86 38.59
C GLU A 295 32.69 -35.05 38.84
N MET A 296 33.55 -34.51 37.98
CA MET A 296 35.01 -34.56 38.17
C MET A 296 35.46 -33.78 39.41
N VAL A 297 34.91 -32.59 39.65
CA VAL A 297 35.20 -31.79 40.85
C VAL A 297 34.72 -32.52 42.10
N ALA A 298 33.53 -33.13 42.07
CA ALA A 298 33.00 -33.91 43.17
C ALA A 298 33.91 -35.11 43.50
N ARG A 299 34.32 -35.87 42.48
CA ARG A 299 35.23 -37.01 42.64
C ARG A 299 36.61 -36.61 43.17
N SER A 300 37.21 -35.57 42.59
CA SER A 300 38.52 -35.08 43.04
C SER A 300 38.49 -34.60 44.50
N LYS A 301 37.36 -34.01 44.93
CA LYS A 301 37.15 -33.65 46.34
C LYS A 301 37.09 -34.89 47.24
N GLU A 302 36.41 -35.95 46.83
CA GLU A 302 36.32 -37.21 47.57
C GLU A 302 37.69 -37.89 47.69
N GLU A 303 38.39 -38.06 46.57
CA GLU A 303 39.75 -38.63 46.51
C GLU A 303 40.76 -37.85 47.39
N TRP A 304 40.63 -36.52 47.45
CA TRP A 304 41.47 -35.69 48.31
C TRP A 304 41.21 -35.94 49.81
N VAL A 305 39.94 -36.08 50.20
CA VAL A 305 39.57 -36.41 51.58
C VAL A 305 40.09 -37.79 51.95
N ASP A 306 39.89 -38.79 51.09
CA ASP A 306 40.35 -40.16 51.32
C ASP A 306 41.88 -40.24 51.43
N THR A 307 42.59 -39.54 50.55
CA THR A 307 44.07 -39.51 50.60
C THR A 307 44.57 -38.83 51.87
N PHE A 308 43.95 -37.71 52.27
CA PHE A 308 44.29 -37.00 53.51
C PHE A 308 44.05 -37.87 54.76
N ASP A 309 42.96 -38.64 54.78
CA ASP A 309 42.58 -39.53 55.88
C ASP A 309 43.32 -40.87 55.91
N ALA A 310 43.95 -41.27 54.81
CA ALA A 310 44.78 -42.48 54.74
C ALA A 310 46.18 -42.29 55.33
N ILE A 311 46.66 -41.05 55.47
CA ILE A 311 47.97 -40.76 56.07
C ILE A 311 47.96 -41.13 57.55
N GLY A 312 48.91 -41.96 57.98
CA GLY A 312 49.03 -42.43 59.37
C GLY A 312 49.56 -41.37 60.35
N ASP A 313 50.21 -40.33 59.84
CA ASP A 313 50.71 -39.22 60.65
C ASP A 313 49.55 -38.36 61.17
N LEU A 314 49.73 -37.71 62.32
CA LEU A 314 48.74 -36.82 62.90
C LEU A 314 48.81 -35.46 62.20
N ILE A 315 47.88 -35.18 61.28
CA ILE A 315 47.90 -33.96 60.45
C ILE A 315 46.72 -33.06 60.81
N SER A 316 47.01 -31.76 61.00
CA SER A 316 46.01 -30.70 61.07
C SER A 316 46.37 -29.54 60.15
N ILE A 317 45.37 -28.84 59.65
CA ILE A 317 45.48 -27.59 58.91
C ILE A 317 44.91 -26.50 59.79
N LEU A 318 45.64 -25.40 59.94
CA LEU A 318 45.30 -24.29 60.84
C LEU A 318 45.13 -22.99 60.03
N ASP A 319 44.27 -22.09 60.51
CA ASP A 319 44.22 -20.71 60.02
C ASP A 319 45.24 -19.81 60.75
N ARG A 320 45.27 -18.52 60.41
CA ARG A 320 46.19 -17.54 61.01
C ARG A 320 45.86 -17.20 62.48
N ASP A 321 44.66 -17.53 62.94
CA ASP A 321 44.17 -17.27 64.29
C ASP A 321 44.28 -18.52 65.19
N PHE A 322 45.07 -19.50 64.73
CA PHE A 322 45.35 -20.77 65.40
C PHE A 322 44.14 -21.71 65.45
N ASN A 323 43.06 -21.46 64.70
CA ASN A 323 41.91 -22.36 64.66
C ASN A 323 42.20 -23.53 63.72
N VAL A 324 41.76 -24.72 64.12
CA VAL A 324 41.81 -25.91 63.29
C VAL A 324 40.80 -25.81 62.15
N LEU A 325 41.27 -25.78 60.91
CA LEU A 325 40.44 -25.82 59.71
C LEU A 325 40.11 -27.24 59.28
N LYS A 326 41.04 -28.18 59.50
CA LYS A 326 40.86 -29.60 59.17
C LYS A 326 41.80 -30.48 59.99
N VAL A 327 41.38 -31.71 60.25
CA VAL A 327 42.20 -32.78 60.84
C VAL A 327 42.00 -34.05 60.02
N ASN A 328 43.05 -34.86 59.88
CA ASN A 328 42.90 -36.16 59.25
C ASN A 328 42.36 -37.20 60.25
N ARG A 329 41.89 -38.33 59.73
CA ARG A 329 41.36 -39.44 60.54
C ARG A 329 42.34 -39.94 61.61
N ALA A 330 43.65 -39.97 61.33
CA ALA A 330 44.65 -40.40 62.31
C ALA A 330 44.68 -39.48 63.54
N LEU A 331 44.70 -38.15 63.33
CA LEU A 331 44.65 -37.19 64.43
C LEU A 331 43.31 -37.21 65.18
N ALA A 332 42.20 -37.29 64.45
CA ALA A 332 40.87 -37.38 65.05
C ALA A 332 40.75 -38.61 65.98
N ASN A 333 41.21 -39.78 65.51
CA ASN A 333 41.24 -41.01 66.29
C ASN A 333 42.15 -40.88 67.53
N LYS A 334 43.32 -40.26 67.40
CA LYS A 334 44.25 -40.07 68.52
C LYS A 334 43.66 -39.15 69.60
N LEU A 335 42.86 -38.16 69.22
CA LEU A 335 42.14 -37.28 70.14
C LEU A 335 40.80 -37.85 70.63
N GLY A 336 40.36 -39.01 70.13
CA GLY A 336 39.09 -39.64 70.50
C GLY A 336 37.84 -38.82 70.14
N GLN A 337 37.94 -37.86 69.21
CA GLN A 337 36.86 -36.96 68.81
C GLN A 337 36.65 -37.01 67.29
N SER A 338 35.40 -36.82 66.84
CA SER A 338 35.15 -36.73 65.40
C SER A 338 35.73 -35.42 64.84
N PRO A 339 36.17 -35.40 63.56
CA PRO A 339 36.75 -34.20 62.93
C PRO A 339 35.88 -32.94 63.08
N GLU A 340 34.55 -33.08 63.03
CA GLU A 340 33.59 -31.97 63.15
C GLU A 340 33.66 -31.25 64.49
N HIS A 341 34.00 -31.98 65.58
CA HIS A 341 34.15 -31.40 66.91
C HIS A 341 35.51 -30.73 67.14
N LEU A 342 36.47 -31.01 66.27
CA LEU A 342 37.83 -30.48 66.34
C LEU A 342 38.00 -29.21 65.49
N ILE A 343 37.25 -29.10 64.38
CA ILE A 343 37.26 -27.92 63.51
C ILE A 343 36.75 -26.69 64.27
N GLY A 344 37.44 -25.56 64.11
CA GLY A 344 37.14 -24.27 64.76
C GLY A 344 37.72 -24.11 66.16
N ARG A 345 38.21 -25.19 66.81
CA ARG A 345 38.91 -25.09 68.09
C ARG A 345 40.34 -24.60 67.88
N ARG A 346 40.89 -23.87 68.87
CA ARG A 346 42.27 -23.39 68.81
C ARG A 346 43.28 -24.50 69.08
N CYS A 347 44.33 -24.58 68.25
CA CYS A 347 45.34 -25.63 68.33
C CYS A 347 46.10 -25.62 69.66
N CYS A 348 46.31 -24.45 70.27
CA CYS A 348 46.96 -24.32 71.58
C CYS A 348 46.13 -24.94 72.71
N ASN A 349 44.80 -24.83 72.62
CA ASN A 349 43.89 -25.47 73.58
C ASN A 349 43.85 -26.97 73.34
N LEU A 350 43.71 -27.38 72.06
CA LEU A 350 43.60 -28.78 71.68
C LEU A 350 44.84 -29.62 72.00
N PHE A 351 46.04 -29.12 71.73
CA PHE A 351 47.28 -29.91 71.82
C PHE A 351 48.08 -29.65 73.10
N PHE A 352 47.87 -28.52 73.77
CA PHE A 352 48.67 -28.12 74.93
C PHE A 352 47.83 -27.70 76.14
N ASN A 353 46.50 -27.76 76.04
CA ASN A 353 45.57 -27.28 77.07
C ASN A 353 45.86 -25.84 77.53
N LYS A 354 46.26 -24.96 76.59
CA LYS A 354 46.59 -23.55 76.83
C LYS A 354 45.71 -22.62 76.00
N ASP A 355 45.38 -21.46 76.55
CA ASP A 355 44.61 -20.42 75.84
C ASP A 355 45.47 -19.51 74.96
N ALA A 356 46.79 -19.67 75.00
CA ALA A 356 47.77 -18.91 74.22
C ALA A 356 48.82 -19.82 73.58
N PRO A 357 49.50 -19.36 72.51
CA PRO A 357 50.62 -20.09 71.91
C PRO A 357 51.69 -20.41 72.96
N ILE A 358 52.29 -21.60 72.87
CA ILE A 358 53.46 -21.97 73.68
C ILE A 358 54.66 -21.07 73.35
N GLU A 359 55.60 -20.91 74.28
CA GLU A 359 56.76 -20.01 74.14
C GLU A 359 57.61 -20.29 72.88
N ALA A 360 57.73 -21.57 72.47
CA ALA A 360 58.41 -22.00 71.25
C ALA A 360 57.43 -22.54 70.19
N CYS A 361 56.33 -21.82 69.93
CA CYS A 361 55.30 -22.29 69.02
C CYS A 361 55.75 -22.24 67.55
N PRO A 362 55.83 -23.38 66.83
CA PRO A 362 56.21 -23.38 65.42
C PRO A 362 55.20 -22.65 64.53
N HIS A 363 53.91 -22.63 64.89
CA HIS A 363 52.88 -21.90 64.14
C HIS A 363 53.05 -20.39 64.27
N ALA A 364 53.24 -19.87 65.49
CA ALA A 364 53.49 -18.44 65.72
C ALA A 364 54.79 -17.99 65.03
N ALA A 365 55.84 -18.82 65.12
CA ALA A 365 57.10 -18.59 64.40
C ALA A 365 56.87 -18.53 62.89
N THR A 366 56.17 -19.51 62.31
CA THR A 366 55.82 -19.55 60.87
C THR A 366 55.05 -18.32 60.43
N LEU A 367 54.07 -17.84 61.22
CA LEU A 367 53.31 -16.63 60.90
C LEU A 367 54.20 -15.37 60.94
N SER A 368 55.14 -15.29 61.87
CA SER A 368 56.05 -14.15 62.04
C SER A 368 57.18 -14.10 61.01
N SER A 369 57.72 -15.26 60.62
CA SER A 369 58.83 -15.37 59.67
C SER A 369 58.36 -15.46 58.22
N ASN A 370 57.10 -15.87 58.01
CA ASN A 370 56.51 -16.20 56.71
C ASN A 370 57.30 -17.29 55.96
N THR A 371 58.00 -18.15 56.69
CA THR A 371 58.78 -19.30 56.19
C THR A 371 58.41 -20.56 56.96
N ILE A 372 58.60 -21.73 56.32
CA ILE A 372 58.35 -23.04 56.95
C ILE A 372 59.21 -23.15 58.21
N THR A 373 58.56 -23.34 59.37
CA THR A 373 59.25 -23.59 60.64
C THR A 373 58.97 -25.00 61.10
N THR A 374 60.03 -25.75 61.39
CA THR A 374 59.97 -27.07 62.01
C THR A 374 60.50 -26.95 63.43
N ALA A 375 59.74 -27.46 64.40
CA ALA A 375 60.18 -27.53 65.79
C ALA A 375 59.78 -28.89 66.38
N GLU A 376 60.66 -29.46 67.19
CA GLU A 376 60.31 -30.56 68.08
C GLU A 376 59.74 -29.95 69.36
N VAL A 377 58.49 -30.28 69.66
CA VAL A 377 57.79 -29.73 70.82
C VAL A 377 57.49 -30.88 71.76
N ASN A 378 58.06 -30.80 72.96
CA ASN A 378 57.74 -31.69 74.07
C ASN A 378 56.49 -31.13 74.80
N ASP A 379 55.72 -31.98 75.49
CA ASP A 379 54.50 -31.64 76.24
C ASP A 379 53.17 -31.60 75.45
N PHE A 380 53.02 -32.42 74.41
CA PHE A 380 51.70 -32.64 73.82
C PHE A 380 50.75 -33.33 74.81
N VAL A 381 49.57 -32.74 75.00
CA VAL A 381 48.46 -33.31 75.78
C VAL A 381 47.63 -34.19 74.86
N PHE A 382 48.14 -35.38 74.54
CA PHE A 382 47.33 -36.43 73.93
C PHE A 382 46.76 -37.33 75.04
N GLU A 383 45.61 -36.97 75.60
CA GLU A 383 44.86 -37.91 76.45
C GLU A 383 44.22 -38.98 75.55
N GLY A 384 44.94 -40.08 75.33
CA GLY A 384 44.46 -41.21 74.54
C GLY A 384 45.52 -42.31 74.47
N THR A 385 45.19 -43.46 75.05
CA THR A 385 45.95 -44.72 75.25
C THR A 385 47.09 -45.00 74.30
#